data_AF-A0A6P0V8D5-F1
#
_entry.id   AF-A0A6P0V8D5-F1
#
_cell.length_a   1.000
_cell.length_b   1.000
_cell.length_c   1.000
_cell.angle_alpha   90.00
_cell.angle_beta   90.00
_cell.angle_gamma   90.00
#
_symmetry.space_group_name_H-M   'P 1'
#
loop_
_entity.id
_entity.type
_entity.pdbx_description
1 polymer ?
#
loop_
_entity_poly.entity_id
_entity_poly.type
_entity_poly.pdbx_seq_one_letter_code
_entity_poly.pdbx_strand_id
1 'polypeptide(L)' 'MLLHDLLPYSTIDSENLIAQELADLGIPKTDIVLGFHAPFERQSTEYALG' A
#
# COMPACT_ATOMS: atom_id res chain seq x y z
N MET A 1 16.13 12.63 16.16
CA MET A 1 15.18 13.23 15.19
C MET A 1 14.43 12.06 14.55
N LEU A 2 13.47 11.51 15.29
CA LEU A 2 12.66 10.38 14.85
C LEU A 2 11.52 10.94 14.00
N LEU A 3 11.57 10.71 12.69
CA LEU A 3 10.55 11.11 11.72
C LEU A 3 9.34 10.16 11.80
N HIS A 4 8.83 9.88 13.01
CA HIS A 4 7.75 8.92 13.23
C HIS A 4 6.47 9.57 13.80
N ASP A 5 6.49 10.87 14.14
CA ASP A 5 5.42 11.48 14.95
C ASP A 5 4.32 12.22 14.16
N LEU A 6 4.31 12.19 12.81
CA LEU A 6 3.49 13.13 12.03
C LEU A 6 2.42 12.50 11.09
N LEU A 7 2.10 11.21 11.19
CA LEU A 7 0.93 10.62 10.51
C LEU A 7 0.07 9.84 11.50
N PRO A 8 -1.28 9.91 11.42
CA PRO A 8 -2.16 9.17 12.32
C PRO A 8 -1.90 7.67 12.13
N TYR A 9 -1.24 7.09 13.13
CA TYR A 9 -0.72 5.72 13.16
C TYR A 9 -1.82 4.63 13.07
N SER A 10 -3.09 5.01 12.89
CA SER A 10 -4.24 4.11 12.84
C SER A 10 -4.78 3.83 11.43
N THR A 11 -4.21 4.40 10.37
CA THR A 11 -4.77 4.32 9.00
C THR A 11 -3.77 3.89 7.92
N ILE A 12 -2.52 3.61 8.25
CA ILE A 12 -1.53 3.13 7.28
C ILE A 12 -1.45 1.61 7.41
N ASP A 13 -2.06 0.88 6.49
CA ASP A 13 -1.94 -0.57 6.43
C ASP A 13 -0.50 -0.96 6.10
N SER A 14 0.07 -1.91 6.85
CA SER A 14 1.46 -2.32 6.69
C SER A 14 1.78 -2.86 5.29
N GLU A 15 0.81 -3.45 4.59
CA GLU A 15 1.00 -3.89 3.20
C GLU A 15 1.06 -2.75 2.20
N ASN A 16 0.40 -1.61 2.46
CA ASN A 16 0.49 -0.42 1.61
C ASN A 16 1.90 0.17 1.63
N LEU A 17 2.60 0.10 2.77
CA LEU A 17 3.99 0.53 2.87
C LEU A 17 4.90 -0.30 1.97
N ILE A 18 4.78 -1.62 2.04
CA ILE A 18 5.56 -2.53 1.19
C ILE A 18 5.21 -2.33 -0.29
N ALA A 19 3.92 -2.19 -0.61
CA ALA A 19 3.46 -1.95 -1.97
C ALA A 19 3.99 -0.61 -2.53
N GLN A 20 4.09 0.42 -1.70
CA GLN A 20 4.71 1.69 -2.06
C GLN A 20 6.22 1.59 -2.24
N GLU A 21 6.94 0.85 -1.38
CA GLU A 21 8.37 0.59 -1.55
C GLU A 21 8.67 -0.12 -2.88
N LEU A 22 7.85 -1.11 -3.25
CA LEU A 22 7.96 -1.80 -4.55
C LEU A 22 7.72 -0.84 -5.73
N ALA A 23 6.74 0.06 -5.60
CA ALA A 23 6.47 1.08 -6.61
C ALA A 23 7.65 2.07 -6.75
N ASP A 24 8.26 2.47 -5.63
CA ASP A 24 9.42 3.36 -5.60
C ASP A 24 10.66 2.70 -6.24
N LEU A 25 10.75 1.37 -6.21
CA LEU A 25 11.75 0.58 -6.93
C LEU A 25 11.44 0.40 -8.43
N GLY A 26 10.31 0.94 -8.91
CA GLY A 26 9.92 0.95 -10.32
C GLY A 26 8.99 -0.19 -10.74
N ILE A 27 8.45 -0.98 -9.80
CA ILE A 27 7.44 -1.98 -10.12
C ILE A 27 6.10 -1.26 -10.39
N PRO A 28 5.46 -1.47 -11.55
CA PRO A 28 4.16 -0.87 -11.82
C PRO A 28 3.14 -1.26 -10.75
N LYS A 29 2.35 -0.31 -10.24
CA LYS A 29 1.29 -0.59 -9.25
C LYS A 29 0.25 -1.60 -9.76
N THR A 30 0.09 -1.72 -11.09
CA THR A 30 -0.74 -2.71 -11.76
C THR A 30 -0.22 -4.15 -11.68
N ASP A 31 1.01 -4.35 -11.22
CA ASP A 31 1.63 -5.67 -10.99
C ASP A 31 1.69 -6.03 -9.48
N ILE A 32 1.17 -5.16 -8.61
CA ILE A 32 1.20 -5.34 -7.16
C ILE A 32 -0.24 -5.55 -6.66
N VAL A 33 -0.50 -6.64 -5.95
CA VAL A 33 -1.82 -6.95 -5.37
C VAL A 33 -1.75 -6.80 -3.85
N LEU A 34 -2.67 -6.02 -3.26
CA LEU A 34 -2.85 -5.96 -1.80
C LEU A 34 -3.60 -7.21 -1.32
N GLY A 35 -2.83 -8.22 -0.91
CA GLY A 35 -3.34 -9.54 -0.55
C GLY A 35 -4.18 -9.56 0.73
N PHE A 36 -3.94 -8.63 1.66
CA PHE A 36 -4.68 -8.56 2.93
C PHE A 36 -5.95 -7.71 2.85
N HIS A 37 -6.12 -6.89 1.80
CA HIS A 37 -7.41 -6.29 1.45
C HIS A 37 -8.37 -7.35 0.89
N ALA A 38 -9.65 -7.27 1.29
CA ALA A 38 -10.68 -8.06 0.66
C ALA A 38 -10.83 -7.67 -0.83
N PRO A 39 -11.19 -8.60 -1.74
CA PRO A 39 -11.25 -8.31 -3.18
C PRO A 39 -12.09 -7.08 -3.56
N PHE A 40 -13.18 -6.81 -2.82
CA PHE A 40 -14.05 -5.64 -3.07
C PHE A 40 -13.47 -4.32 -2.55
N GLU A 41 -12.46 -4.36 -1.68
CA GLU A 41 -11.80 -3.15 -1.15
C GLU A 41 -10.73 -2.66 -2.12
N ARG A 42 -10.09 -3.58 -2.87
CA ARG A 42 -9.02 -3.27 -3.83
C ARG A 42 -9.44 -2.32 -4.94
N GLN A 43 -10.72 -2.29 -5.32
CA GLN A 43 -11.23 -1.32 -6.31
C GLN A 43 -11.12 0.14 -5.85
N SER A 44 -10.88 0.37 -4.56
CA SER A 44 -10.69 1.70 -3.97
C SER A 44 -9.21 2.09 -3.87
N THR A 45 -8.30 1.23 -4.35
CA THR A 45 -6.85 1.48 -4.33
C THR A 45 -6.33 1.67 -5.76
N GLU A 46 -5.08 2.10 -5.86
CA GLU A 46 -4.36 2.27 -7.13
C GLU A 46 -3.56 1.02 -7.55
N TYR A 47 -3.69 -0.07 -6.78
CA TYR A 47 -2.99 -1.33 -7.00
C TYR A 47 -3.86 -2.32 -7.79
N ALA A 48 -3.28 -3.46 -8.18
CA ALA A 48 -3.98 -4.49 -8.92
C ALA A 48 -5.10 -5.15 -8.10
N LEU A 49 -6.17 -5.57 -8.80
CA LEU A 49 -7.31 -6.24 -8.19
C LEU A 49 -7.05 -7.73 -7.89
N GLY A 50 -6.17 -8.36 -8.67
CA GLY A 50 -5.85 -9.78 -8.62
C GLY A 50 -5.33 -10.30 -9.95
#